data_AF-A0A022Q7U1-F1
#
_entry.id   AF-A0A022Q7U1-F1
#
_cell.length_a   1.000
_cell.length_b   1.000
_cell.length_c   1.000
_cell.angle_alpha   90.00
_cell.angle_beta   90.00
_cell.angle_gamma   90.00
#
_symmetry.space_group_name_H-M   'P 1'
#
loop_
_entity.id
_entity.type
_entity.pdbx_description
1 polymer ?
#
loop_
_entity_poly.entity_id
_entity_poly.type
_entity_poly.pdbx_seq_one_letter_code
_entity_poly.pdbx_strand_id
1 'polypeptide(L)'
;MDKLINCKVYVGVVMSSVLIEGAEVCVFVLGAHQIRIHNAKNCDFYLRVRSRPIIEDCNGVRFAPYCSSYKGIEKDLTDANLGEENGN
;
A
#
# COMPACT_ATOMS: atom_id res chain seq x y z
N MET A 1 0.46 -9.72 -5.02
CA MET A 1 -0.89 -10.11 -4.56
C MET A 1 -1.75 -10.17 -5.80
N ASP A 2 -2.41 -11.29 -6.07
CA ASP A 2 -3.13 -11.54 -7.32
C ASP A 2 -4.59 -11.92 -7.04
N LYS A 3 -5.53 -11.37 -7.83
CA LYS A 3 -6.96 -11.75 -7.87
C LYS A 3 -7.68 -11.74 -6.52
N LEU A 4 -7.48 -10.67 -5.75
CA LEU A 4 -8.17 -10.48 -4.47
C LEU A 4 -9.56 -9.87 -4.71
N ILE A 5 -10.58 -10.43 -4.06
CA ILE A 5 -11.96 -9.95 -4.14
C ILE A 5 -12.52 -9.81 -2.73
N ASN A 6 -13.09 -8.64 -2.41
CA ASN A 6 -13.73 -8.36 -1.12
C ASN A 6 -12.84 -8.67 0.11
N CYS A 7 -11.55 -8.29 0.01
CA CYS A 7 -10.55 -8.59 1.03
C CYS A 7 -10.07 -7.31 1.74
N LYS A 8 -9.69 -7.46 3.00
CA LYS A 8 -8.94 -6.44 3.76
C LYS A 8 -7.55 -6.98 4.02
N VAL A 9 -6.55 -6.32 3.47
CA VAL A 9 -5.15 -6.74 3.54
C VAL A 9 -4.37 -5.74 4.37
N TYR A 10 -3.85 -6.21 5.49
CA TYR A 10 -3.00 -5.43 6.38
C TYR A 10 -1.60 -6.01 6.31
N VAL A 11 -0.64 -5.19 5.90
CA VAL A 11 0.77 -5.55 5.86
C VAL A 11 1.53 -4.54 6.69
N GLY A 12 2.52 -5.04 7.43
CA GLY A 12 3.55 -4.18 8.02
C GLY A 12 4.38 -3.49 6.94
N VAL A 13 5.52 -2.96 7.36
CA VAL A 13 6.41 -2.26 6.45
C VAL A 13 7.26 -3.25 5.65
N VAL A 14 7.25 -3.10 4.32
CA VAL A 14 8.00 -3.94 3.39
C VAL A 14 9.24 -3.17 2.91
N MET A 15 10.42 -3.75 3.11
CA MET A 15 11.71 -3.14 2.72
C MET A 15 11.94 -3.03 1.21
N SER A 16 11.05 -3.61 0.41
CA SER A 16 11.20 -3.78 -1.03
C SER A 16 9.95 -3.30 -1.77
N SER A 17 9.54 -3.99 -2.83
CA SER A 17 8.42 -3.63 -3.67
C SER A 17 7.17 -4.46 -3.37
N VAL A 18 6.01 -3.86 -3.59
CA VAL A 18 4.71 -4.53 -3.52
C VAL A 18 4.03 -4.41 -4.88
N LEU A 19 3.58 -5.55 -5.41
CA LEU A 19 2.76 -5.65 -6.61
C LEU A 19 1.35 -6.11 -6.23
N ILE A 20 0.34 -5.34 -6.63
CA ILE A 20 -1.08 -5.66 -6.50
C ILE A 20 -1.66 -5.77 -7.90
N GLU A 21 -2.23 -6.93 -8.22
CA GLU A 21 -2.78 -7.23 -9.54
C GLU A 21 -4.19 -7.81 -9.41
N GLY A 22 -5.14 -7.28 -10.18
CA GLY A 22 -6.49 -7.84 -10.28
C GLY A 22 -7.31 -7.75 -8.99
N ALA A 23 -7.19 -6.65 -8.22
CA ALA A 23 -7.91 -6.48 -6.97
C ALA A 23 -9.30 -5.84 -7.18
N GLU A 24 -10.33 -6.35 -6.52
CA GLU A 24 -11.69 -5.82 -6.62
C GLU A 24 -12.38 -5.69 -5.25
N VAL A 25 -12.94 -4.52 -4.95
CA VAL A 25 -13.65 -4.23 -3.68
C VAL A 25 -12.76 -4.54 -2.47
N CYS A 26 -11.48 -4.19 -2.54
CA CYS A 26 -10.49 -4.50 -1.51
C CYS A 26 -10.01 -3.27 -0.76
N VAL A 27 -9.57 -3.48 0.47
CA VAL A 27 -8.89 -2.46 1.29
C VAL A 27 -7.46 -2.93 1.53
N PHE A 28 -6.49 -2.07 1.26
CA PHE A 28 -5.07 -2.33 1.48
C PHE A 28 -4.49 -1.31 2.44
N VAL A 29 -3.78 -1.79 3.46
CA VAL A 29 -2.99 -0.95 4.36
C VAL A 29 -1.57 -1.49 4.40
N LEU A 30 -0.62 -0.79 3.78
CA LEU A 30 0.76 -1.25 3.68
C LEU A 30 1.76 -0.11 3.45
N GLY A 31 2.99 -0.31 3.92
CA GLY A 31 4.13 0.55 3.63
C GLY A 31 5.17 -0.19 2.79
N ALA A 32 5.73 0.45 1.76
CA ALA A 32 6.79 -0.16 0.94
C ALA A 32 7.72 0.87 0.30
N HIS A 33 8.85 0.45 -0.26
CA HIS A 33 9.70 1.37 -1.03
C HIS A 33 9.11 1.69 -2.40
N GLN A 34 8.48 0.69 -3.01
CA GLN A 34 7.84 0.80 -4.33
C GLN A 34 6.50 0.07 -4.30
N ILE A 35 5.48 0.69 -4.89
CA ILE A 35 4.15 0.09 -5.00
C ILE A 35 3.70 0.16 -6.46
N ARG A 36 3.29 -0.99 -6.99
CA ARG A 36 2.70 -1.12 -8.32
C ARG A 36 1.30 -1.72 -8.20
N ILE A 37 0.32 -1.03 -8.74
CA ILE A 37 -1.09 -1.42 -8.72
C ILE A 37 -1.55 -1.52 -10.16
N HIS A 38 -1.99 -2.70 -10.55
CA HIS A 38 -2.45 -3.01 -11.89
C HIS A 38 -3.83 -3.66 -11.83
N ASN A 39 -4.75 -3.22 -12.70
CA ASN A 39 -6.10 -3.80 -12.83
C ASN A 39 -6.87 -3.84 -11.49
N ALA A 40 -6.93 -2.73 -10.76
CA ALA A 40 -7.69 -2.62 -9.50
C ALA A 40 -9.03 -1.91 -9.68
N LYS A 41 -10.10 -2.40 -9.04
CA LYS A 41 -11.47 -1.89 -9.16
C LYS A 41 -12.09 -1.64 -7.79
N ASN A 42 -12.62 -0.44 -7.56
CA ASN A 42 -13.33 -0.08 -6.31
C ASN A 42 -12.51 -0.40 -5.05
N CYS A 43 -11.21 -0.11 -5.07
CA CYS A 43 -10.29 -0.45 -3.97
C CYS A 43 -9.83 0.79 -3.19
N ASP A 44 -9.60 0.60 -1.90
CA ASP A 44 -9.07 1.61 -0.98
C ASP A 44 -7.62 1.29 -0.61
N PHE A 45 -6.73 2.25 -0.78
CA PHE A 45 -5.30 2.09 -0.53
C PHE A 45 -4.83 3.11 0.51
N TYR A 46 -4.44 2.62 1.68
CA TYR A 46 -3.79 3.37 2.75
C TYR A 46 -2.29 3.08 2.69
N LEU A 47 -1.55 3.94 1.99
CA LEU A 47 -0.18 3.64 1.58
C LEU A 47 0.82 4.58 2.24
N ARG A 48 2.01 4.04 2.53
CA ARG A 48 3.21 4.83 2.78
C ARG A 48 4.29 4.35 1.83
N VAL A 49 4.72 5.21 0.94
CA VAL A 49 5.65 4.83 -0.11
C VAL A 49 6.78 5.83 -0.24
N ARG A 50 8.00 5.34 -0.43
CA ARG A 50 9.18 6.20 -0.62
C ARG A 50 9.22 6.77 -2.03
N SER A 51 8.95 5.94 -3.03
CA SER A 51 8.82 6.37 -4.43
C SER A 51 7.40 6.82 -4.74
N ARG A 52 7.17 7.32 -5.96
CA ARG A 52 5.80 7.47 -6.47
C ARG A 52 5.21 6.09 -6.76
N PRO A 53 3.95 5.81 -6.38
CA PRO A 53 3.28 4.58 -6.75
C PRO A 53 2.96 4.58 -8.25
N ILE A 54 3.01 3.41 -8.87
CA ILE A 54 2.62 3.20 -10.27
C ILE A 54 1.22 2.60 -10.29
N ILE A 55 0.30 3.25 -11.00
CA ILE A 55 -1.11 2.87 -11.07
C ILE A 55 -1.48 2.74 -12.54
N GLU A 56 -1.84 1.53 -12.96
CA GLU A 56 -2.14 1.20 -14.37
C GLU A 56 -3.46 0.40 -14.44
N ASP A 57 -4.30 0.71 -15.43
CA ASP A 57 -5.58 0.04 -15.68
C ASP A 57 -6.51 -0.08 -14.45
N CYS A 58 -6.50 0.92 -13.57
CA CYS A 58 -7.31 0.96 -12.36
C CYS A 58 -8.56 1.84 -12.52
N ASN A 59 -9.67 1.47 -11.86
CA ASN A 59 -10.93 2.22 -11.88
C ASN A 59 -11.57 2.31 -10.49
N GLY A 60 -12.04 3.49 -10.10
CA GLY A 60 -12.71 3.69 -8.80
C GLY A 60 -11.80 3.47 -7.60
N VAL A 61 -10.49 3.67 -7.75
CA VAL A 61 -9.51 3.49 -6.67
C VAL A 61 -9.36 4.78 -5.84
N ARG A 62 -9.19 4.63 -4.53
CA ARG A 62 -9.04 5.74 -3.58
C ARG A 62 -7.74 5.58 -2.80
N PHE A 63 -7.05 6.69 -2.57
CA PHE A 63 -5.75 6.72 -1.88
C PHE A 63 -5.82 7.62 -0.66
N ALA A 64 -5.22 7.17 0.44
CA ALA A 64 -5.08 7.92 1.67
C ALA A 64 -3.71 7.63 2.33
N PRO A 65 -3.21 8.53 3.18
CA PRO A 65 -2.00 8.28 3.96
C PRO A 65 -2.14 7.03 4.84
N TYR A 66 -1.03 6.31 5.03
CA TYR A 66 -0.98 5.15 5.92
C TYR A 66 -1.36 5.53 7.35
N CYS A 67 -2.42 4.91 7.86
CA CYS A 67 -3.02 5.26 9.15
C CYS A 67 -2.94 4.13 10.19
N SER A 68 -2.13 3.08 9.97
CA SER A 68 -2.05 1.97 10.90
C SER A 68 -1.11 2.25 12.07
N SER A 69 -1.62 2.02 13.28
CA SER A 69 -0.84 2.01 14.52
C SER A 69 -0.79 0.58 15.06
N TYR A 70 0.41 0.03 15.21
CA TYR A 70 0.63 -1.24 15.89
C TYR A 70 1.92 -1.19 16.70
N LYS A 71 2.05 -2.05 17.71
CA LYS A 71 3.24 -2.10 18.57
C LYS A 71 4.47 -2.42 17.73
N GLY A 72 5.39 -1.47 17.61
CA GLY A 72 6.63 -1.62 16.82
C GLY A 72 6.63 -0.88 15.48
N ILE A 73 5.53 -0.23 15.08
CA ILE A 73 5.42 0.47 13.79
C ILE A 73 6.54 1.50 13.58
N GLU A 74 6.86 2.32 14.58
CA GLU A 74 7.92 3.33 14.48
C GLU A 74 9.29 2.72 14.19
N LYS A 75 9.58 1.57 14.82
CA LYS A 75 10.82 0.84 14.59
C LYS A 75 10.84 0.25 13.18
N ASP A 76 9.76 -0.41 12.76
CA ASP A 76 9.66 -1.01 11.43
C ASP A 76 9.76 0.06 10.32
N LEU A 77 9.14 1.23 10.53
CA LEU A 77 9.25 2.38 9.63
C LEU A 77 10.68 2.92 9.59
N THR A 78 11.34 3.05 10.73
CA THR A 78 12.72 3.53 10.83
C THR A 78 13.68 2.55 10.15
N ASP A 79 13.59 1.26 10.48
CA ASP A 79 14.40 0.19 9.88
C ASP A 79 14.18 0.17 8.35
N ALA A 80 12.98 0.52 7.90
CA ALA A 80 12.62 0.61 6.49
C ALA A 80 12.94 1.93 5.81
N ASN A 81 13.58 2.88 6.49
CA ASN A 81 13.82 4.21 5.93
C ASN A 81 12.52 4.87 5.39
N LEU A 82 11.41 4.59 6.08
CA LEU A 82 10.08 5.15 5.87
C LEU A 82 9.65 5.97 7.09
N GLY A 83 10.56 6.39 7.97
CA GLY A 83 10.25 7.15 9.19
C GLY A 83 9.76 8.58 8.91
N GLU A 84 10.25 9.23 7.85
CA GLU A 84 9.78 10.55 7.41
C GLU A 84 8.71 10.39 6.32
N GLU A 85 7.62 11.16 6.42
CA GLU A 85 6.54 11.15 5.42
C GLU A 85 6.84 12.23 4.39
N ASN A 86 7.27 11.81 3.19
CA ASN A 86 7.72 12.74 2.15
C ASN A 86 6.59 13.24 1.25
N GLY A 87 5.32 13.06 1.63
CA GLY A 87 4.15 13.51 0.86
C GLY A 87 4.00 12.89 -0.53
N ASN A 88 4.60 11.72 -0.76
CA ASN A 88 4.52 10.95 -2.02
C ASN A 88 3.31 10.02 -2.07
#